data_AF-M5FI06-F1
#
_entry.id   AF-M5FI06-F1
#
_cell.length_a   1.000
_cell.length_b   1.000
_cell.length_c   1.000
_cell.angle_alpha   90.00
_cell.angle_beta   90.00
_cell.angle_gamma   90.00
#
_symmetry.space_group_name_H-M   'P 1'
#
loop_
_entity.id
_entity.type
_entity.pdbx_description
1 polymer ?
#
loop_
_entity_poly.entity_id
_entity_poly.type
_entity_poly.pdbx_seq_one_letter_code
_entity_poly.pdbx_strand_id
1 'polypeptide(L)'
;MNHVASPSFWEAYSKLPASIRSKADKRFEKLRSDPFHPSLHFKQVGRYWSARVDLNYRAAAIRDHDDMIWFWIGTHSEYDRLLK
;
A
#
# COMPACT_ATOMS: atom_id res chain seq x y z
N MET A 1 -0.39 -13.42 8.47
CA MET A 1 -0.67 -12.68 7.24
C MET A 1 0.66 -12.26 6.64
N ASN A 2 1.04 -12.81 5.48
CA ASN A 2 2.26 -12.38 4.81
C ASN A 2 1.97 -11.17 3.92
N HIS A 3 2.96 -10.30 3.73
CA HIS A 3 2.85 -9.17 2.82
C HIS A 3 3.89 -9.32 1.71
N VAL A 4 3.41 -9.54 0.50
CA VAL A 4 4.23 -9.79 -0.71
C VAL A 4 3.93 -8.70 -1.72
N ALA A 5 4.95 -8.20 -2.41
CA ALA A 5 4.81 -7.19 -3.45
C ALA A 5 5.05 -7.80 -4.84
N SER A 6 4.13 -7.54 -5.76
CA SER A 6 4.24 -7.95 -7.15
C SER A 6 5.29 -7.12 -7.91
N PRO A 7 5.71 -7.56 -9.11
CA PRO A 7 6.57 -6.74 -9.98
C PRO A 7 5.98 -5.35 -10.27
N SER A 8 4.67 -5.25 -10.54
CA SER A 8 4.00 -3.97 -10.81
C SER A 8 4.05 -3.00 -9.62
N PHE A 9 4.05 -3.53 -8.39
CA PHE A 9 4.24 -2.72 -7.21
C PHE A 9 5.63 -2.11 -7.18
N TRP A 10 6.68 -2.89 -7.44
CA TRP A 10 8.05 -2.41 -7.46
C TRP A 10 8.32 -1.41 -8.58
N GLU A 11 7.71 -1.62 -9.75
CA GLU A 11 7.74 -0.64 -10.83
C GLU A 11 7.11 0.70 -10.43
N ALA A 12 5.94 0.68 -9.78
CA ALA A 12 5.29 1.89 -9.28
C ALA A 12 6.10 2.55 -8.15
N TYR A 13 6.62 1.74 -7.22
CA TYR A 13 7.45 2.19 -6.11
C TYR A 13 8.74 2.88 -6.57
N SER A 14 9.42 2.34 -7.59
CA SER A 14 10.68 2.91 -8.10
C SER A 14 10.50 4.32 -8.68
N LYS A 15 9.32 4.62 -9.23
CA LYS A 15 8.93 5.94 -9.76
C LYS A 15 8.61 6.97 -8.68
N LEU A 16 8.46 6.56 -7.42
CA LEU A 16 8.17 7.47 -6.33
C LEU A 16 9.40 8.33 -5.96
N PRO A 17 9.20 9.57 -5.50
CA PRO A 17 10.27 10.37 -4.91
C PRO A 17 10.92 9.63 -3.74
N ALA A 18 12.23 9.79 -3.56
CA ALA A 18 13.00 9.10 -2.52
C ALA A 18 12.41 9.30 -1.11
N SER A 19 11.92 10.50 -0.81
CA SER A 19 11.27 10.80 0.48
C SER A 19 9.99 10.00 0.72
N ILE A 20 9.24 9.69 -0.34
CA ILE A 20 8.02 8.89 -0.26
C ILE A 20 8.36 7.40 -0.14
N ARG A 21 9.39 6.93 -0.85
CA ARG A 21 9.92 5.56 -0.68
C ARG A 21 10.30 5.27 0.76
N SER A 22 11.08 6.15 1.40
CA SER A 22 11.43 6.00 2.82
C SER A 22 10.23 6.04 3.77
N LYS A 23 9.16 6.78 3.44
CA LYS A 23 7.92 6.73 4.23
C LYS A 23 7.19 5.40 4.01
N ALA A 24 7.13 4.91 2.77
CA ALA A 24 6.50 3.64 2.45
C ALA A 24 7.19 2.51 3.21
N ASP A 25 8.52 2.43 3.21
CA ASP A 25 9.27 1.40 3.93
C ASP A 25 8.89 1.33 5.41
N LYS A 26 8.92 2.47 6.10
CA LYS A 26 8.50 2.58 7.51
C LYS A 26 7.05 2.18 7.74
N ARG A 27 6.17 2.46 6.78
CA ARG A 27 4.75 2.12 6.86
C ARG A 27 4.54 0.62 6.65
N PHE A 28 5.29 -0.01 5.74
CA PHE A 28 5.26 -1.45 5.52
C PHE A 28 5.88 -2.24 6.68
N GLU A 29 6.97 -1.73 7.27
CA GLU A 29 7.51 -2.26 8.52
C GLU A 29 6.47 -2.22 9.64
N LYS A 30 5.82 -1.06 9.83
CA LYS A 30 4.77 -0.91 10.84
C LYS A 30 3.54 -1.76 10.55
N LEU A 31 3.18 -1.91 9.28
CA LEU A 31 2.06 -2.76 8.87
C LEU A 31 2.31 -4.23 9.23
N ARG A 32 3.55 -4.72 9.11
CA ARG A 32 3.91 -6.08 9.49
C ARG A 32 3.86 -6.32 11.01
N SER A 33 4.16 -5.31 11.82
CA SER A 33 4.18 -5.43 13.28
C SER A 33 2.84 -5.10 13.95
N ASP A 34 2.12 -4.11 13.44
CA ASP A 34 0.83 -3.64 13.95
C ASP A 34 -0.08 -3.20 12.79
N PRO A 35 -0.75 -4.16 12.11
CA PRO A 35 -1.65 -3.86 10.99
C PRO A 35 -2.81 -2.94 11.36
N PHE A 36 -3.21 -2.93 12.64
CA PHE A 36 -4.37 -2.18 13.14
C PHE A 36 -4.01 -0.77 13.61
N HIS A 37 -2.76 -0.35 13.45
CA HIS A 37 -2.36 0.98 13.86
C HIS A 37 -3.16 2.06 13.10
N PRO A 38 -3.84 3.00 13.80
CA PRO A 38 -4.75 3.96 13.17
C PRO A 38 -4.12 4.78 12.04
N SER A 39 -2.83 5.13 12.17
CA SER A 39 -2.11 5.92 11.15
C SER A 39 -2.00 5.23 9.79
N LEU A 40 -2.05 3.89 9.75
CA LEU A 40 -1.95 3.13 8.50
C LEU A 40 -3.27 3.19 7.72
N HIS A 41 -4.40 3.43 8.40
CA HIS A 41 -5.73 3.34 7.81
C HIS A 41 -5.87 2.07 6.95
N PHE A 42 -5.33 0.96 7.44
CA PHE A 42 -5.33 -0.31 6.72
C PHE A 42 -6.75 -0.88 6.73
N LYS A 43 -7.40 -0.89 5.57
CA LYS A 43 -8.79 -1.30 5.43
C LYS A 43 -9.12 -1.82 4.06
N GLN A 44 -10.19 -2.60 3.97
CA GLN A 44 -10.79 -3.00 2.70
C GLN A 44 -11.59 -1.84 2.10
N VAL A 45 -11.43 -1.63 0.79
CA VAL A 45 -12.17 -0.67 -0.04
C VAL A 45 -12.59 -1.39 -1.32
N GLY A 46 -13.87 -1.76 -1.40
CA GLY A 46 -14.38 -2.62 -2.46
C GLY A 46 -13.67 -3.98 -2.47
N ARG A 47 -13.10 -4.35 -3.62
CA ARG A 47 -12.35 -5.60 -3.79
C ARG A 47 -10.88 -5.53 -3.34
N TYR A 48 -10.39 -4.33 -3.02
CA TYR A 48 -8.98 -4.09 -2.69
C TYR A 48 -8.80 -3.79 -1.20
N TRP A 49 -7.59 -3.98 -0.71
CA TRP A 49 -7.11 -3.46 0.56
C TRP A 49 -6.25 -2.23 0.30
N SER A 50 -6.34 -1.24 1.19
CA SER A 50 -5.57 -0.01 1.08
C SER A 50 -4.79 0.26 2.36
N ALA A 51 -3.56 0.75 2.22
CA ALA A 51 -2.77 1.30 3.30
C ALA A 51 -2.32 2.73 2.97
N ARG A 52 -2.31 3.58 3.99
CA ARG A 52 -1.83 4.96 3.93
C ARG A 52 -0.31 5.00 4.09
N VAL A 53 0.35 5.59 3.10
CA VAL A 53 1.78 5.91 3.17
C VAL A 53 1.94 7.28 3.86
N ASP A 54 1.26 8.30 3.33
CA ASP A 54 1.11 9.62 3.93
C ASP A 54 -0.23 10.27 3.52
N LEU A 55 -0.40 11.59 3.66
CA LEU A 55 -1.66 12.24 3.28
C LEU A 55 -2.02 12.01 1.80
N ASN A 56 -1.02 12.07 0.91
CA ASN A 56 -1.17 12.12 -0.54
C ASN A 56 -0.84 10.80 -1.23
N TYR A 57 -0.29 9.80 -0.53
CA TYR A 57 0.11 8.52 -1.12
C TYR A 57 -0.59 7.32 -0.47
N ARG A 58 -0.96 6.35 -1.30
CA ARG A 58 -1.62 5.09 -0.90
C ARG A 58 -0.91 3.91 -1.54
N ALA A 59 -1.03 2.75 -0.90
CA ALA A 59 -0.71 1.45 -1.48
C ALA A 59 -1.99 0.61 -1.56
N ALA A 60 -2.07 -0.26 -2.58
CA ALA A 60 -3.21 -1.14 -2.79
C ALA A 60 -2.76 -2.61 -2.91
N ALA A 61 -3.58 -3.49 -2.35
CA ALA A 61 -3.37 -4.93 -2.35
C ALA A 61 -4.67 -5.69 -2.62
N ILE A 62 -4.52 -6.94 -3.03
CA ILE A 62 -5.57 -7.95 -2.93
C ILE A 62 -5.23 -8.91 -1.80
N ARG A 63 -6.27 -9.50 -1.20
CA ARG A 63 -6.08 -10.60 -0.25
C ARG A 63 -6.25 -11.91 -1.02
N ASP A 64 -5.24 -12.77 -0.93
CA ASP A 64 -5.27 -14.14 -1.44
C ASP A 64 -5.04 -15.08 -0.24
N HIS A 65 -6.09 -15.79 0.17
CA HIS A 65 -6.09 -16.58 1.41
C HIS A 65 -5.60 -15.76 2.62
N ASP A 66 -4.41 -16.07 3.14
CA ASP A 66 -3.78 -15.39 4.28
C ASP A 66 -2.71 -14.37 3.86
N ASP A 67 -2.50 -14.18 2.56
CA ASP A 67 -1.48 -13.30 2.01
C ASP A 67 -2.08 -12.01 1.45
N MET A 68 -1.36 -10.91 1.68
CA MET A 68 -1.62 -9.61 1.10
C MET A 68 -0.67 -9.38 -0.06
N ILE A 69 -1.21 -9.39 -1.29
CA ILE A 69 -0.44 -9.16 -2.51
C ILE A 69 -0.58 -7.70 -2.90
N TRP A 70 0.45 -6.92 -2.62
CA TRP A 70 0.56 -5.52 -3.02
C TRP A 70 0.89 -5.43 -4.49
N PHE A 71 0.08 -4.68 -5.24
CA PHE A 71 0.25 -4.57 -6.69
C PHE A 71 0.42 -3.14 -7.18
N TRP A 72 0.18 -2.14 -6.32
CA TRP A 72 0.25 -0.74 -6.67
C TRP A 72 0.59 0.16 -5.47
N ILE A 73 1.32 1.25 -5.74
CA ILE A 73 1.58 2.35 -4.81
C ILE A 73 1.70 3.66 -5.60
N GLY A 74 1.12 4.74 -5.10
CA GLY A 74 1.12 6.02 -5.82
C GLY A 74 0.27 7.08 -5.15
N THR A 75 -0.02 8.14 -5.90
CA THR A 75 -0.76 9.31 -5.38
C THR A 75 -2.23 8.99 -5.12
N HIS A 76 -2.87 9.76 -4.25
CA HIS A 76 -4.29 9.60 -3.96
C HIS A 76 -5.16 9.77 -5.22
N SER A 77 -4.80 10.68 -6.12
CA SER A 77 -5.51 10.90 -7.38
C SER A 77 -5.37 9.73 -8.37
N GLU A 78 -4.25 9.01 -8.35
CA GLU A 78 -4.09 7.76 -9.10
C GLU A 78 -4.85 6.62 -8.43
N TYR A 79 -4.85 6.57 -7.09
CA TYR A 79 -5.61 5.60 -6.33
C TYR A 79 -7.12 5.71 -6.60
N ASP A 80 -7.67 6.93 -6.67
CA ASP A 80 -9.08 7.13 -6.97
C ASP A 80 -9.47 6.66 -8.37
N ARG A 81 -8.52 6.69 -9.33
CA ARG A 81 -8.70 6.11 -10.67
C ARG A 81 -8.64 4.60 -10.66
N LEU A 82 -7.81 4.00 -9.78
CA LEU A 82 -7.72 2.55 -9.59
C LEU A 82 -8.97 1.95 -8.94
N LEU A 83 -9.68 2.74 -8.13
CA LEU A 83 -10.91 2.30 -7.46
C LEU A 83 -12.18 2.40 -8.31
N LYS A 84 -12.12 3.05 -9.47
CA LYS A 84 -13.23 3.11 -10.43
C LYS A 84 -13.30 1.84 -11.25
#